data_AF-X1RM74-F1
#
_entry.id   AF-X1RM74-F1
#
_cell.length_a   1.000
_cell.length_b   1.000
_cell.length_c   1.000
_cell.angle_alpha   90.00
_cell.angle_beta   90.00
_cell.angle_gamma   90.00
#
_symmetry.space_group_name_H-M   'P 1'
#
loop_
_entity.id
_entity.type
_entity.pdbx_description
1 polymer ?
#
loop_
_entity_poly.entity_id
_entity_poly.type
_entity_poly.pdbx_seq_one_letter_code
_entity_poly.pdbx_strand_id
1 'polypeptide(L)'
;MRLGMTGFFCGLDENQEFEMLVGYPTVVYIYVMGYTGKNVHFFNSAIDLHPTVSMTWTEIDTSGYAPGAQACLWSCGSAGVSAGGWKMRVKGSTDDWWNSGYHTYPCLGVDADGKVEEMVSAYGLTRSSTQLLGYIDSYFEKHTNAKDVSPTVAEQWRQVSVEDIVTNPPWVSLQEWESSAGRLYGMRKSGTFFDEKRDTGGGDWILVHADPDGNCDLWLPIVGRKFYLHGEFHPTPL
;
A
#
# COMPACT_ATOMS: atom_id res chain seq x y z
N MET A 1 -7.37 11.48 -19.90
CA MET A 1 -6.87 11.18 -18.54
C MET A 1 -8.00 10.51 -17.80
N ARG A 2 -7.83 9.25 -17.37
CA ARG A 2 -8.82 8.61 -16.51
C ARG A 2 -8.49 9.02 -15.07
N LEU A 3 -9.50 9.30 -14.27
CA LEU A 3 -9.34 9.70 -12.87
C LEU A 3 -9.87 8.55 -12.00
N GLY A 4 -9.10 8.18 -10.98
CA GLY A 4 -9.52 7.18 -10.00
C GLY A 4 -8.87 5.80 -10.17
N MET A 5 -7.55 5.75 -10.29
CA MET A 5 -6.83 4.50 -10.07
C MET A 5 -7.01 4.08 -8.61
N THR A 6 -7.20 2.79 -8.32
CA THR A 6 -6.99 2.22 -7.00
C THR A 6 -6.38 0.86 -7.22
N GLY A 7 -5.22 0.62 -6.61
CA GLY A 7 -4.63 -0.72 -6.58
C GLY A 7 -5.33 -1.53 -5.50
N PHE A 8 -5.58 -2.80 -5.75
CA PHE A 8 -5.97 -3.77 -4.73
C PHE A 8 -5.25 -5.09 -5.00
N PHE A 9 -5.17 -5.92 -3.97
CA PHE A 9 -4.68 -7.29 -4.08
C PHE A 9 -5.86 -8.23 -4.00
N CYS A 10 -5.82 -9.28 -4.81
CA CYS A 10 -6.85 -10.31 -4.81
C CYS A 10 -6.19 -11.67 -4.99
N GLY A 11 -6.59 -12.63 -4.16
CA GLY A 11 -6.31 -14.03 -4.43
C GLY A 11 -7.14 -14.50 -5.63
N LEU A 12 -6.62 -15.49 -6.34
CA LEU A 12 -7.35 -16.17 -7.39
C LEU A 12 -7.83 -17.52 -6.88
N ASP A 13 -8.96 -18.00 -7.39
CA ASP A 13 -9.48 -19.33 -7.10
C ASP A 13 -8.68 -20.44 -7.83
N GLU A 14 -9.12 -21.70 -7.73
CA GLU A 14 -8.49 -22.83 -8.43
C GLU A 14 -8.48 -22.71 -9.96
N ASN A 15 -9.33 -21.87 -10.54
CA ASN A 15 -9.42 -21.62 -11.99
C ASN A 15 -8.63 -20.37 -12.41
N GLN A 16 -7.89 -19.75 -11.47
CA GLN A 16 -7.19 -18.48 -11.67
C GLN A 16 -8.14 -17.30 -11.96
N GLU A 17 -9.35 -17.33 -11.39
CA GLU A 17 -10.36 -16.31 -11.55
C GLU A 17 -10.51 -15.47 -10.27
N PHE A 18 -10.95 -14.22 -10.44
CA PHE A 18 -11.40 -13.37 -9.34
C PHE A 18 -12.75 -12.75 -9.70
N GLU A 19 -13.57 -12.49 -8.69
CA GLU A 19 -14.86 -11.86 -8.86
C GLU A 19 -14.83 -10.43 -8.33
N MET A 20 -15.48 -9.51 -9.04
CA MET A 20 -15.63 -8.12 -8.61
C MET A 20 -17.06 -7.66 -8.81
N LEU A 21 -17.66 -7.17 -7.73
CA LEU A 21 -18.95 -6.51 -7.80
C LEU A 21 -18.78 -5.07 -8.30
N VAL A 22 -19.36 -4.77 -9.47
CA VAL A 22 -19.39 -3.40 -10.01
C VAL A 22 -20.77 -2.79 -9.74
N GLY A 23 -20.81 -1.80 -8.85
CA GLY A 23 -22.02 -1.06 -8.53
C GLY A 23 -22.29 0.07 -9.53
N TYR A 24 -23.53 0.14 -10.05
CA TYR A 24 -24.03 1.17 -10.98
C TYR A 24 -23.32 1.22 -12.35
N PRO A 25 -23.99 1.70 -13.43
CA PRO A 25 -23.53 1.49 -14.80
C PRO A 25 -22.35 2.40 -15.11
N THR A 26 -21.14 1.90 -14.89
CA THR A 26 -19.92 2.56 -15.33
C THR A 26 -18.98 1.57 -16.01
N VAL A 27 -18.23 2.08 -16.97
CA VAL A 27 -17.17 1.32 -17.63
C VAL A 27 -16.02 1.20 -16.66
N VAL A 28 -15.80 0.01 -16.11
CA VAL A 28 -14.63 -0.30 -15.28
C VAL A 28 -13.57 -0.93 -16.17
N TYR A 29 -12.36 -0.39 -16.10
CA TYR A 29 -11.18 -0.98 -16.73
C TYR A 29 -10.31 -1.59 -15.65
N ILE A 30 -10.07 -2.89 -15.76
CA ILE A 30 -9.18 -3.61 -14.85
C ILE A 30 -7.87 -3.84 -15.58
N TYR A 31 -6.78 -3.43 -14.96
CA TYR A 31 -5.43 -3.65 -15.44
C TYR A 31 -4.71 -4.57 -14.47
N VAL A 32 -4.20 -5.69 -14.98
CA VAL A 32 -3.31 -6.55 -14.21
C VAL A 32 -1.94 -5.89 -14.21
N MET A 33 -1.56 -5.32 -13.07
CA MET A 33 -0.25 -4.66 -12.92
C MET A 33 0.87 -5.69 -12.71
N GLY A 34 0.52 -6.89 -12.23
CA GLY A 34 1.38 -8.07 -12.19
C GLY A 34 0.79 -9.15 -11.27
N TYR A 35 1.60 -10.16 -10.96
CA TYR A 35 1.23 -11.29 -10.12
C TYR A 35 2.33 -11.56 -9.11
N THR A 36 1.93 -12.11 -7.95
CA THR A 36 2.85 -12.54 -6.91
C THR A 36 3.13 -14.04 -7.02
N GLY A 37 4.16 -14.52 -6.32
CA GLY A 37 4.50 -15.93 -6.26
C GLY A 37 3.80 -16.67 -5.12
N LYS A 38 4.17 -17.95 -4.92
CA LYS A 38 3.65 -18.88 -3.90
C LYS A 38 3.80 -18.44 -2.43
N ASN A 39 4.55 -17.37 -2.18
CA ASN A 39 4.86 -16.88 -0.84
C ASN A 39 3.87 -15.81 -0.36
N VAL A 40 2.83 -15.56 -1.16
CA VAL A 40 1.74 -14.65 -0.84
C VAL A 40 0.48 -15.46 -0.63
N HIS A 41 -0.12 -15.30 0.55
CA HIS A 41 -1.26 -16.08 1.01
C HIS A 41 -2.44 -15.15 1.24
N PHE A 42 -3.57 -15.44 0.62
CA PHE A 42 -4.82 -14.72 0.84
C PHE A 42 -5.74 -15.54 1.74
N PHE A 43 -6.46 -14.87 2.63
CA PHE A 43 -7.52 -15.50 3.40
C PHE A 43 -8.81 -15.59 2.57
N ASN A 44 -9.60 -16.64 2.80
CA ASN A 44 -10.94 -16.77 2.19
C ASN A 44 -11.89 -15.64 2.62
N SER A 45 -11.62 -15.01 3.76
CA SER A 45 -12.36 -13.87 4.26
C SER A 45 -11.39 -12.96 5.03
N ALA A 46 -11.60 -11.66 4.90
CA ALA A 46 -10.80 -10.69 5.63
C ALA A 46 -10.98 -10.85 7.15
N ILE A 47 -9.89 -10.78 7.91
CA ILE A 47 -9.91 -10.78 9.37
C ILE A 47 -10.01 -9.34 9.85
N ASP A 48 -11.04 -8.99 10.62
CA ASP A 48 -11.17 -7.65 11.20
C ASP A 48 -10.28 -7.51 12.45
N LEU A 49 -9.33 -6.59 12.40
CA LEU A 49 -8.37 -6.28 13.46
C LEU A 49 -8.41 -4.79 13.83
N HIS A 50 -9.56 -4.14 13.61
CA HIS A 50 -9.74 -2.71 13.87
C HIS A 50 -9.48 -2.31 15.34
N PRO A 51 -8.66 -1.28 15.61
CA PRO A 51 -8.39 -0.79 16.95
C PRO A 51 -9.65 -0.32 17.69
N THR A 52 -9.69 -0.55 19.00
CA THR A 52 -10.82 -0.15 19.87
C THR A 52 -10.60 1.18 20.60
N VAL A 53 -9.40 1.76 20.51
CA VAL A 53 -9.02 3.04 21.13
C VAL A 53 -8.54 4.02 20.05
N SER A 54 -9.02 5.26 20.10
CA SER A 54 -8.62 6.32 19.15
C SER A 54 -7.43 7.11 19.65
N MET A 55 -6.76 7.80 18.72
CA MET A 55 -5.71 8.78 18.99
C MET A 55 -4.53 8.21 19.81
N THR A 56 -4.38 6.89 19.82
CA THR A 56 -3.30 6.15 20.48
C THR A 56 -2.80 5.06 19.55
N TRP A 57 -1.48 4.87 19.49
CA TRP A 57 -0.89 3.72 18.79
C TRP A 57 -1.26 2.44 19.52
N THR A 58 -1.92 1.53 18.80
CA THR A 58 -2.34 0.23 19.28
C THR A 58 -1.53 -0.83 18.56
N GLU A 59 -0.94 -1.76 19.31
CA GLU A 59 -0.34 -2.95 18.70
C GLU A 59 -1.43 -3.84 18.12
N ILE A 60 -1.29 -4.21 16.85
CA ILE A 60 -2.12 -5.21 16.18
C ILE A 60 -1.29 -6.48 16.06
N ASP A 61 -1.78 -7.55 16.67
CA ASP A 61 -1.14 -8.86 16.65
C ASP A 61 -1.72 -9.73 15.53
N THR A 62 -0.87 -10.10 14.56
CA THR A 62 -1.24 -10.94 13.41
C THR A 62 -0.73 -12.37 13.54
N SER A 63 0.04 -12.69 14.59
CA SER A 63 0.79 -13.95 14.71
C SER A 63 -0.09 -15.20 14.70
N GLY A 64 -1.32 -15.09 15.20
CA GLY A 64 -2.30 -16.19 15.17
C GLY A 64 -2.93 -16.46 13.80
N TYR A 65 -2.87 -15.50 12.88
CA TYR A 65 -3.48 -15.58 11.54
C TYR A 65 -2.43 -15.72 10.43
N ALA A 66 -1.25 -15.13 10.63
CA ALA A 66 -0.17 -15.03 9.66
C ALA A 66 1.17 -15.46 10.29
N PRO A 67 1.30 -16.73 10.75
CA PRO A 67 2.50 -17.20 11.43
C PRO A 67 3.71 -17.15 10.48
N GLY A 68 4.79 -16.51 10.93
CA GLY A 68 6.02 -16.37 10.13
C GLY A 68 5.95 -15.33 9.00
N ALA A 69 4.91 -14.49 8.98
CA ALA A 69 4.83 -13.39 8.01
C ALA A 69 6.04 -12.45 8.14
N GLN A 70 6.53 -11.98 7.00
CA GLN A 70 7.47 -10.86 6.88
C GLN A 70 6.71 -9.55 6.62
N ALA A 71 5.57 -9.63 5.95
CA ALA A 71 4.64 -8.52 5.75
C ALA A 71 3.19 -9.00 5.69
N CYS A 72 2.27 -8.08 5.95
CA CYS A 72 0.83 -8.30 5.87
C CYS A 72 0.21 -7.42 4.77
N LEU A 73 -0.83 -7.96 4.14
CA LEU A 73 -1.66 -7.26 3.17
C LEU A 73 -2.94 -6.80 3.85
N TRP A 74 -3.22 -5.51 3.78
CA TRP A 74 -4.29 -4.88 4.54
C TRP A 74 -5.35 -4.27 3.61
N SER A 75 -6.53 -4.08 4.18
CA SER A 75 -7.64 -3.27 3.66
C SER A 75 -7.98 -2.28 4.77
N CYS A 76 -7.59 -1.02 4.56
CA CYS A 76 -7.77 0.04 5.54
C CYS A 76 -8.58 1.18 4.95
N GLY A 77 -9.57 1.66 5.67
CA GLY A 77 -10.38 2.81 5.26
C GLY A 77 -11.81 2.71 5.75
N SER A 78 -12.66 3.61 5.29
CA SER A 78 -14.05 3.72 5.73
C SER A 78 -15.04 3.22 4.70
N ALA A 79 -16.15 2.65 5.17
CA ALA A 79 -17.27 2.24 4.32
C ALA A 79 -18.14 3.42 3.82
N GLY A 80 -17.73 4.68 4.04
CA GLY A 80 -18.57 5.85 3.75
C GLY A 80 -17.83 7.15 3.46
N VAL A 81 -18.58 8.15 2.99
CA VAL A 81 -18.08 9.46 2.51
C VAL A 81 -17.51 10.41 3.59
N SER A 82 -17.51 10.03 4.87
CA SER A 82 -17.02 10.86 5.98
C SER A 82 -16.02 10.07 6.81
N ALA A 83 -14.86 9.95 6.20
CA ALA A 83 -13.87 8.96 6.52
C ALA A 83 -13.01 9.39 7.72
N GLY A 84 -12.99 8.60 8.78
CA GLY A 84 -12.04 8.81 9.86
C GLY A 84 -10.63 8.50 9.36
N GLY A 85 -9.69 9.40 9.59
CA GLY A 85 -8.28 9.15 9.29
C GLY A 85 -7.73 8.00 10.12
N TRP A 86 -6.69 7.36 9.62
CA TRP A 86 -5.93 6.30 10.27
C TRP A 86 -4.47 6.40 9.84
N LYS A 87 -3.57 5.77 10.57
CA LYS A 87 -2.15 5.63 10.22
C LYS A 87 -1.65 4.30 10.72
N MET A 88 -0.82 3.63 9.94
CA MET A 88 -0.29 2.31 10.24
C MET A 88 1.22 2.31 9.97
N ARG A 89 1.99 1.59 10.78
CA ARG A 89 3.45 1.51 10.68
C ARG A 89 3.99 0.20 11.26
N VAL A 90 5.23 -0.13 10.90
CA VAL A 90 5.97 -1.21 11.54
C VAL A 90 6.13 -0.88 13.03
N LYS A 91 5.97 -1.85 13.92
CA LYS A 91 6.15 -1.60 15.36
C LYS A 91 7.55 -1.07 15.68
N GLY A 92 7.61 0.00 16.45
CA GLY A 92 8.86 0.72 16.78
C GLY A 92 9.28 1.77 15.75
N SER A 93 8.56 1.91 14.64
CA SER A 93 8.73 3.00 13.69
C SER A 93 8.44 4.37 14.32
N THR A 94 9.14 5.40 13.86
CA THR A 94 8.86 6.82 14.18
C THR A 94 7.90 7.49 13.20
N ASP A 95 7.48 6.77 12.16
CA ASP A 95 6.60 7.29 11.12
C ASP A 95 5.26 7.74 11.73
N ASP A 96 4.79 8.92 11.29
CA ASP A 96 3.58 9.56 11.82
C ASP A 96 2.84 10.34 10.73
N TRP A 97 2.28 9.59 9.78
CA TRP A 97 1.56 10.15 8.63
C TRP A 97 0.13 9.65 8.57
N TRP A 98 -0.81 10.58 8.67
CA TRP A 98 -2.23 10.27 8.51
C TRP A 98 -2.55 9.93 7.06
N ASN A 99 -3.18 8.78 6.86
CA ASN A 99 -3.96 8.50 5.67
C ASN A 99 -5.35 9.11 5.85
N SER A 100 -5.93 9.52 4.73
CA SER A 100 -7.37 9.77 4.70
C SER A 100 -8.12 8.49 5.09
N GLY A 101 -9.36 8.62 5.53
CA GLY A 101 -10.18 7.42 5.68
C GLY A 101 -10.66 6.82 4.34
N TYR A 102 -10.16 7.26 3.19
CA TYR A 102 -10.42 6.55 1.94
C TYR A 102 -9.87 5.13 2.02
N HIS A 103 -10.47 4.23 1.25
CA HIS A 103 -10.07 2.84 1.20
C HIS A 103 -8.72 2.72 0.46
N THR A 104 -7.74 2.12 1.13
CA THR A 104 -6.41 1.83 0.61
C THR A 104 -5.98 0.42 1.01
N TYR A 105 -4.91 -0.08 0.39
CA TYR A 105 -4.46 -1.46 0.58
C TYR A 105 -2.97 -1.50 0.95
N PRO A 106 -2.61 -1.24 2.22
CA PRO A 106 -1.22 -1.32 2.68
C PRO A 106 -0.60 -2.70 2.49
N CYS A 107 0.68 -2.73 2.11
CA CYS A 107 1.55 -3.90 2.22
C CYS A 107 2.66 -3.52 3.19
N LEU A 108 2.59 -3.99 4.43
CA LEU A 108 3.42 -3.47 5.51
C LEU A 108 4.14 -4.60 6.24
N GLY A 109 5.44 -4.39 6.52
CA GLY A 109 6.24 -5.32 7.29
C GLY A 109 5.72 -5.51 8.71
N VAL A 110 5.91 -6.71 9.27
CA VAL A 110 5.62 -7.01 10.69
C VAL A 110 6.93 -7.12 11.49
N ASP A 111 6.89 -6.88 12.79
CA ASP A 111 8.03 -7.13 13.67
C ASP A 111 8.30 -8.64 13.87
N ALA A 112 9.30 -8.98 14.69
CA ALA A 112 9.68 -10.37 14.94
C ALA A 112 8.57 -11.21 15.63
N ASP A 113 7.61 -10.56 16.28
CA ASP A 113 6.47 -11.19 16.94
C ASP A 113 5.20 -11.17 16.08
N GLY A 114 5.29 -10.73 14.82
CA GLY A 114 4.14 -10.64 13.91
C GLY A 114 3.21 -9.46 14.21
N LYS A 115 3.75 -8.32 14.69
CA LYS A 115 2.96 -7.15 15.08
C LYS A 115 3.22 -5.92 14.20
N VAL A 116 2.18 -5.10 14.06
CA VAL A 116 2.23 -3.73 13.53
C VAL A 116 1.63 -2.75 14.55
N GLU A 117 1.75 -1.45 14.31
CA GLU A 117 1.05 -0.43 15.07
C GLU A 117 0.07 0.32 14.18
N GLU A 118 -1.14 0.56 14.69
CA GLU A 118 -2.11 1.44 14.06
C GLU A 118 -2.64 2.47 15.05
N MET A 119 -2.91 3.68 14.55
CA MET A 119 -3.70 4.68 15.24
C MET A 119 -4.85 5.12 14.35
N VAL A 120 -6.05 5.07 14.90
CA VAL A 120 -7.27 5.58 14.25
C VAL A 120 -7.66 6.92 14.86
N SER A 121 -8.19 7.83 14.05
CA SER A 121 -8.75 9.09 14.54
C SER A 121 -9.99 8.85 15.40
N ALA A 122 -10.46 9.86 16.13
CA ALA A 122 -11.70 9.76 16.89
C ALA A 122 -12.90 9.34 16.01
N TYR A 123 -12.97 9.83 14.77
CA TYR A 123 -13.98 9.40 13.81
C TYR A 123 -13.71 8.01 13.22
N GLY A 124 -12.44 7.60 13.13
CA GLY A 124 -12.00 6.30 12.60
C GLY A 124 -12.58 5.14 13.40
N LEU A 125 -12.65 5.26 14.73
CA LEU A 125 -13.15 4.17 15.59
C LEU A 125 -14.48 3.55 15.17
N THR A 126 -15.41 4.36 14.64
CA THR A 126 -16.76 3.90 14.30
C THR A 126 -17.02 3.87 12.80
N ARG A 127 -16.04 4.28 11.99
CA ARG A 127 -16.23 4.52 10.56
C ARG A 127 -15.17 3.91 9.68
N SER A 128 -13.97 3.61 10.20
CA SER A 128 -12.97 2.83 9.47
C SER A 128 -13.04 1.35 9.83
N SER A 129 -12.45 0.55 8.98
CA SER A 129 -12.17 -0.86 9.17
C SER A 129 -10.70 -1.09 8.90
N THR A 130 -10.09 -1.96 9.69
CA THR A 130 -8.73 -2.47 9.48
C THR A 130 -8.83 -3.97 9.30
N GLN A 131 -8.67 -4.40 8.07
CA GLN A 131 -8.91 -5.77 7.66
C GLN A 131 -7.61 -6.39 7.16
N LEU A 132 -7.22 -7.52 7.73
CA LEU A 132 -6.12 -8.32 7.25
C LEU A 132 -6.63 -9.22 6.11
N LEU A 133 -6.10 -8.99 4.90
CA LEU A 133 -6.49 -9.70 3.68
C LEU A 133 -5.62 -10.93 3.41
N GLY A 134 -4.36 -10.88 3.83
CA GLY A 134 -3.36 -11.88 3.51
C GLY A 134 -2.00 -11.53 4.10
N TYR A 135 -1.00 -12.33 3.76
CA TYR A 135 0.37 -12.13 4.24
C TYR A 135 1.41 -12.66 3.25
N ILE A 136 2.65 -12.20 3.45
CA ILE A 136 3.84 -12.58 2.71
C ILE A 136 4.77 -13.27 3.70
N ASP A 137 5.13 -14.52 3.47
CA ASP A 137 5.94 -15.33 4.40
C ASP A 137 7.45 -15.32 4.11
N SER A 138 7.84 -14.80 2.94
CA SER A 138 9.22 -14.81 2.49
C SER A 138 9.46 -13.79 1.38
N TYR A 139 10.73 -13.44 1.16
CA TYR A 139 11.19 -12.51 0.12
C TYR A 139 10.67 -11.07 0.26
N PHE A 140 10.35 -10.62 1.48
CA PHE A 140 10.04 -9.23 1.76
C PHE A 140 10.99 -8.66 2.82
N GLU A 141 11.66 -7.58 2.48
CA GLU A 141 12.51 -6.83 3.38
C GLU A 141 11.83 -5.52 3.76
N LYS A 142 11.70 -5.27 5.06
CA LYS A 142 10.93 -4.14 5.58
C LYS A 142 11.84 -3.00 6.00
N HIS A 143 11.34 -1.79 5.84
CA HIS A 143 11.93 -0.61 6.47
C HIS A 143 11.32 -0.43 7.86
N THR A 144 12.14 -0.19 8.89
CA THR A 144 11.58 0.22 10.20
C THR A 144 10.96 1.61 10.11
N ASN A 145 11.64 2.56 9.46
CA ASN A 145 11.09 3.85 9.10
C ASN A 145 11.13 3.97 7.58
N ALA A 146 10.04 4.38 6.95
CA ALA A 146 9.97 4.42 5.51
C ALA A 146 10.95 5.45 4.91
N LYS A 147 11.56 5.10 3.77
CA LYS A 147 12.53 5.96 3.06
C LYS A 147 11.83 6.90 2.10
N ASP A 148 12.11 8.21 2.18
CA ASP A 148 11.63 9.19 1.19
C ASP A 148 12.30 8.97 -0.17
N VAL A 149 11.52 8.61 -1.19
CA VAL A 149 11.95 8.39 -2.58
C VAL A 149 11.32 9.41 -3.54
N SER A 150 10.86 10.54 -3.01
CA SER A 150 10.12 11.53 -3.78
C SER A 150 10.98 12.20 -4.85
N PRO A 151 10.48 12.33 -6.10
CA PRO A 151 11.08 13.20 -7.08
C PRO A 151 11.18 14.65 -6.58
N THR A 152 12.23 15.35 -6.99
CA THR A 152 12.47 16.75 -6.64
C THR A 152 11.87 17.74 -7.65
N VAL A 153 11.26 17.24 -8.73
CA VAL A 153 10.67 18.03 -9.81
C VAL A 153 9.21 17.65 -9.99
N ALA A 154 8.32 18.65 -9.99
CA ALA A 154 6.89 18.47 -10.18
C ALA A 154 6.48 18.40 -11.67
N GLU A 155 5.26 17.91 -11.88
CA GLU A 155 4.55 17.81 -13.15
C GLU A 155 5.25 16.98 -14.23
N GLN A 156 6.21 16.14 -13.85
CA GLN A 156 6.98 15.30 -14.76
C GLN A 156 7.13 13.89 -14.19
N TRP A 157 7.06 12.88 -15.06
CA TRP A 157 7.44 11.52 -14.68
C TRP A 157 8.94 11.50 -14.47
N ARG A 158 9.36 11.04 -13.30
CA ARG A 158 10.76 10.94 -12.93
C ARG A 158 11.03 9.51 -12.52
N GLN A 159 12.00 8.92 -13.20
CA GLN A 159 12.61 7.68 -12.75
C GLN A 159 13.28 7.97 -11.39
N VAL A 160 12.97 7.14 -10.41
CA VAL A 160 13.60 7.14 -9.09
C VAL A 160 14.07 5.74 -8.80
N SER A 161 15.22 5.63 -8.12
CA SER A 161 15.65 4.36 -7.56
C SER A 161 14.79 4.04 -6.34
N VAL A 162 14.27 2.83 -6.32
CA VAL A 162 13.56 2.25 -5.17
C VAL A 162 14.36 1.12 -4.51
N GLU A 163 15.64 1.02 -4.86
CA GLU A 163 16.60 0.17 -4.16
C GLU A 163 17.05 0.87 -2.88
N ASP A 164 17.00 0.15 -1.77
CA ASP A 164 17.69 0.54 -0.54
C ASP A 164 18.30 -0.66 0.17
N ILE A 165 17.47 -1.61 0.57
CA ILE A 165 17.91 -2.82 1.26
C ILE A 165 18.10 -3.96 0.27
N VAL A 166 17.28 -4.00 -0.78
CA VAL A 166 17.29 -5.05 -1.79
C VAL A 166 17.82 -4.53 -3.12
N THR A 167 18.75 -5.25 -3.74
CA THR A 167 19.21 -4.97 -5.10
C THR A 167 18.25 -5.56 -6.13
N ASN A 168 17.88 -4.77 -7.13
CA ASN A 168 16.93 -5.03 -8.21
C ASN A 168 15.60 -5.61 -7.72
N PRO A 169 14.88 -4.97 -6.78
CA PRO A 169 13.65 -5.51 -6.24
C PRO A 169 12.57 -5.56 -7.33
N PRO A 170 11.96 -6.71 -7.65
CA PRO A 170 10.91 -6.77 -8.67
C PRO A 170 9.67 -5.96 -8.29
N TRP A 171 9.41 -5.79 -7.00
CA TRP A 171 8.28 -5.06 -6.44
C TRP A 171 8.70 -4.26 -5.22
N VAL A 172 8.02 -3.15 -4.97
CA VAL A 172 8.18 -2.33 -3.76
C VAL A 172 6.84 -1.88 -3.22
N SER A 173 6.74 -1.72 -1.90
CA SER A 173 5.60 -1.07 -1.26
C SER A 173 5.87 0.41 -1.05
N LEU A 174 5.03 1.23 -1.67
CA LEU A 174 5.10 2.69 -1.58
C LEU A 174 3.83 3.22 -0.92
N GLN A 175 4.03 4.17 -0.02
CA GLN A 175 2.98 5.03 0.49
C GLN A 175 3.16 6.42 -0.11
N GLU A 176 2.14 6.93 -0.78
CA GLU A 176 2.05 8.35 -1.07
C GLU A 176 1.53 9.07 0.17
N TRP A 177 2.09 10.23 0.49
CA TRP A 177 1.56 11.11 1.52
C TRP A 177 1.59 12.59 1.11
N GLU A 178 0.46 13.25 1.34
CA GLU A 178 0.23 14.64 0.97
C GLU A 178 0.42 15.54 2.20
N SER A 179 1.40 16.46 2.16
CA SER A 179 1.51 17.54 3.15
C SER A 179 0.78 18.83 2.73
N SER A 180 0.36 18.97 1.47
CA SER A 180 -0.13 20.23 0.91
C SER A 180 -0.93 20.06 -0.40
N ALA A 181 -1.73 21.07 -0.73
CA ALA A 181 -2.73 21.10 -1.80
C ALA A 181 -2.25 20.57 -3.17
N GLY A 182 -2.56 19.32 -3.47
CA GLY A 182 -2.36 18.75 -4.80
C GLY A 182 -2.70 17.27 -4.78
N ARG A 183 -3.91 16.91 -5.24
CA ARG A 183 -4.48 15.56 -5.11
C ARG A 183 -4.04 14.55 -6.17
N LEU A 184 -3.47 15.01 -7.29
CA LEU A 184 -3.00 14.12 -8.35
C LEU A 184 -1.61 13.55 -8.07
N TYR A 185 -1.39 12.27 -8.29
CA TYR A 185 -0.05 11.66 -8.35
C TYR A 185 -0.07 10.44 -9.25
N GLY A 186 1.11 9.91 -9.59
CA GLY A 186 1.24 8.69 -10.36
C GLY A 186 2.45 7.87 -9.93
N MET A 187 2.33 6.55 -10.03
CA MET A 187 3.41 5.60 -9.79
C MET A 187 3.29 4.49 -10.82
N ARG A 188 4.41 4.08 -11.42
CA ARG A 188 4.41 3.05 -12.47
C ARG A 188 5.78 2.40 -12.63
N LYS A 189 5.81 1.24 -13.30
CA LYS A 189 7.05 0.62 -13.75
C LYS A 189 7.80 1.54 -14.70
N SER A 190 9.11 1.72 -14.52
CA SER A 190 9.86 2.59 -15.43
C SER A 190 9.81 2.08 -16.88
N GLY A 191 9.76 3.00 -17.83
CA GLY A 191 9.67 2.70 -19.27
C GLY A 191 8.27 2.27 -19.77
N THR A 192 7.26 2.20 -18.90
CA THR A 192 5.88 1.98 -19.36
C THR A 192 5.25 3.27 -19.89
N PHE A 193 4.36 3.16 -20.88
CA PHE A 193 3.56 4.27 -21.43
C PHE A 193 2.23 4.48 -20.68
N PHE A 194 2.03 3.79 -19.56
CA PHE A 194 0.85 3.96 -18.73
C PHE A 194 0.97 5.28 -17.94
N ASP A 195 0.21 6.29 -18.36
CA ASP A 195 0.25 7.67 -17.83
C ASP A 195 -0.93 7.98 -16.88
N GLU A 196 -1.51 6.96 -16.24
CA GLU A 196 -2.65 7.19 -15.35
C GLU A 196 -2.20 7.81 -14.02
N LYS A 197 -3.04 8.73 -13.53
CA LYS A 197 -2.82 9.47 -12.29
C LYS A 197 -4.01 9.23 -11.38
N ARG A 198 -3.75 9.11 -10.08
CA ARG A 198 -4.78 9.01 -9.07
C ARG A 198 -5.06 10.39 -8.49
N ASP A 199 -6.34 10.74 -8.38
CA ASP A 199 -6.82 11.90 -7.63
C ASP A 199 -7.32 11.40 -6.27
N THR A 200 -6.51 11.54 -5.22
CA THR A 200 -6.98 11.31 -3.85
C THR A 200 -6.39 12.34 -2.91
N GLY A 201 -7.23 12.77 -1.96
CA GLY A 201 -6.82 13.64 -0.86
C GLY A 201 -6.49 12.78 0.35
N GLY A 202 -5.22 12.78 0.75
CA GLY A 202 -4.68 11.94 1.82
C GLY A 202 -4.14 10.60 1.33
N GLY A 203 -3.14 10.12 2.06
CA GLY A 203 -2.21 9.11 1.58
C GLY A 203 -2.83 7.82 1.07
N ASP A 204 -2.08 7.16 0.18
CA ASP A 204 -2.47 5.93 -0.48
C ASP A 204 -1.30 4.95 -0.50
N TRP A 205 -1.64 3.69 -0.70
CA TRP A 205 -0.68 2.59 -0.72
C TRP A 205 -0.77 1.85 -2.03
N ILE A 206 0.38 1.49 -2.57
CA ILE A 206 0.46 0.70 -3.79
C ILE A 206 1.70 -0.20 -3.78
N LEU A 207 1.60 -1.34 -4.44
CA LEU A 207 2.77 -2.09 -4.89
C LEU A 207 3.12 -1.68 -6.31
N VAL A 208 4.39 -1.31 -6.52
CA VAL A 208 4.88 -0.92 -7.84
C VAL A 208 5.95 -1.89 -8.29
N HIS A 209 5.86 -2.34 -9.54
CA HIS A 209 6.90 -3.14 -10.16
C HIS A 209 8.10 -2.25 -10.49
N ALA A 210 9.29 -2.57 -10.00
CA ALA A 210 10.52 -1.86 -10.39
C ALA A 210 11.10 -2.45 -11.70
N ASP A 211 11.79 -1.66 -12.49
CA ASP A 211 12.51 -2.17 -13.65
C ASP A 211 13.70 -3.07 -13.22
N PRO A 212 14.37 -3.78 -14.14
CA PRO A 212 15.50 -4.64 -13.81
C PRO A 212 16.70 -3.93 -13.16
N ASP A 213 16.72 -2.59 -13.17
CA ASP A 213 17.73 -1.75 -12.54
C ASP A 213 17.23 -1.15 -11.21
N GLY A 214 16.10 -1.66 -10.69
CA GLY A 214 15.52 -1.26 -9.41
C GLY A 214 14.89 0.13 -9.39
N ASN A 215 14.39 0.62 -10.53
CA ASN A 215 13.76 1.92 -10.62
C ASN A 215 12.25 1.84 -10.91
N CYS A 216 11.52 2.87 -10.51
CA CYS A 216 10.15 3.11 -10.96
C CYS A 216 9.98 4.57 -11.38
N ASP A 217 8.93 4.89 -12.12
CA ASP A 217 8.60 6.28 -12.43
C ASP A 217 7.54 6.78 -11.45
N LEU A 218 7.82 7.91 -10.81
CA LEU A 218 6.88 8.63 -9.96
C LEU A 218 6.54 9.98 -10.58
N TRP A 219 5.30 10.43 -10.39
CA TRP A 219 4.81 11.74 -10.82
C TRP A 219 4.10 12.42 -9.65
N LEU A 220 4.43 13.69 -9.43
CA LEU A 220 3.83 14.53 -8.39
C LEU A 220 3.42 15.88 -8.97
N PRO A 221 2.35 16.49 -8.46
CA PRO A 221 1.80 17.73 -9.01
C PRO A 221 2.58 18.95 -8.48
N ILE A 222 3.23 18.82 -7.31
CA ILE A 222 3.97 19.86 -6.60
C ILE A 222 5.13 19.24 -5.81
N VAL A 223 6.22 19.99 -5.62
CA VAL A 223 7.48 19.54 -4.98
C VAL A 223 7.34 19.24 -3.47
N GLY A 224 6.17 19.41 -2.87
CA GLY A 224 5.92 19.08 -1.46
C GLY A 224 5.34 17.69 -1.19
N ARG A 225 4.84 17.00 -2.22
CA ARG A 225 4.21 15.68 -2.06
C ARG A 225 5.26 14.60 -1.89
N LYS A 226 4.99 13.62 -1.03
CA LYS A 226 5.97 12.61 -0.64
C LYS A 226 5.58 11.19 -1.04
N PHE A 227 6.58 10.40 -1.38
CA PHE A 227 6.50 8.96 -1.54
C PHE A 227 7.48 8.29 -0.60
N TYR A 228 6.98 7.36 0.20
CA TYR A 228 7.73 6.66 1.23
C TYR A 228 7.79 5.16 0.89
N LEU A 229 9.01 4.63 0.82
CA LEU A 229 9.30 3.21 0.60
C LEU A 229 9.24 2.47 1.93
N HIS A 230 8.26 1.56 2.06
CA HIS A 230 8.01 0.77 3.26
C HIS A 230 8.64 -0.62 3.22
N GLY A 231 8.90 -1.15 2.03
CA GLY A 231 9.50 -2.46 1.88
C GLY A 231 9.76 -2.85 0.43
N GLU A 232 10.63 -3.83 0.27
CA GLU A 232 11.19 -4.27 -0.99
C GLU A 232 11.08 -5.79 -1.09
N PHE A 233 10.73 -6.29 -2.27
CA PHE A 233 10.68 -7.73 -2.51
C PHE A 233 12.03 -8.21 -3.01
N HIS A 234 12.52 -9.35 -2.53
CA HIS A 234 13.68 -10.00 -3.12
C HIS A 234 13.31 -10.63 -4.48
N PRO A 235 14.22 -10.61 -5.47
CA PRO A 235 14.09 -11.45 -6.65
C PRO A 235 13.91 -12.91 -6.21
N THR A 236 12.76 -13.52 -6.54
CA THR A 236 12.57 -14.94 -6.28
C THR A 236 13.48 -15.73 -7.21
N PRO A 237 14.21 -16.76 -6.73
CA PRO A 237 14.80 -17.73 -7.64
C PRO A 237 13.65 -18.36 -8.43
N LEU A 238 13.72 -18.22 -9.75
CA LEU A 238 12.80 -18.88 -10.70
C LEU A 238 12.81 -20.39 -10.50
#